data_AF-A0A3D8T4S6-F1
#
_entry.id   AF-A0A3D8T4S6-F1
#
_cell.length_a   1.000
_cell.length_b   1.000
_cell.length_c   1.000
_cell.angle_alpha   90.00
_cell.angle_beta   90.00
_cell.angle_gamma   90.00
#
_symmetry.space_group_name_H-M   'P 1'
#
loop_
_entity.id
_entity.type
_entity.pdbx_description
1 polymer ?
#
loop_
_entity_poly.entity_id
_entity_poly.type
_entity_poly.pdbx_seq_one_letter_code
_entity_poly.pdbx_strand_id
1 'polypeptide(L)'
;MTKHNKKNGKNGSHRCGRCGNRLSEACKRKGHMVPCPIHTDAHHVPGDECVSCKETRHAEERVERSEREAAREAERRAEEEKAREELLGAESLKKKREKAAKKERDREKRRQDIEGYGLGEDRMKKVKKLSAFGKPRKERTLSY
;
A
#
# COMPACT_ATOMS: atom_id res chain seq x y z
N MET A 1 15.52 41.36 7.13
CA MET A 1 16.95 41.15 7.48
C MET A 1 17.22 39.65 7.59
N THR A 2 17.55 38.99 6.49
CA THR A 2 17.80 37.54 6.43
C THR A 2 19.26 37.24 6.78
N LYS A 3 19.49 36.74 7.99
CA LYS A 3 20.82 36.34 8.47
C LYS A 3 21.36 35.20 7.60
N HIS A 4 22.42 35.49 6.85
CA HIS A 4 23.14 34.48 6.06
C HIS A 4 23.86 33.51 7.01
N ASN A 5 23.42 32.26 6.99
CA ASN A 5 24.01 31.18 7.78
C ASN A 5 25.39 30.85 7.19
N LYS A 6 26.44 31.16 7.94
CA LYS A 6 27.85 31.01 7.54
C LYS A 6 28.13 29.52 7.33
N LYS A 7 28.35 29.12 6.07
CA LYS A 7 28.84 27.79 5.70
C LYS A 7 30.22 27.59 6.35
N ASN A 8 30.28 26.83 7.45
CA ASN A 8 31.55 26.39 8.01
C ASN A 8 32.21 25.42 7.02
N GLY A 9 33.29 25.90 6.40
CA GLY A 9 34.10 25.16 5.45
C GLY A 9 34.65 23.88 6.05
N LYS A 10 34.42 22.76 5.34
CA LYS A 10 35.07 21.47 5.53
C LYS A 10 36.55 21.58 5.14
N ASN A 11 37.37 22.23 5.96
CA ASN A 11 38.83 22.17 5.82
C ASN A 11 39.37 21.16 6.84
N GLY A 12 39.30 19.89 6.44
CA GLY A 12 39.69 18.71 7.21
C GLY A 12 41.19 18.62 7.44
N SER A 13 41.67 19.26 8.50
CA SER A 13 42.83 18.74 9.21
C SER A 13 42.36 18.26 10.57
N HIS A 14 42.28 16.95 10.74
CA HIS A 14 41.90 16.34 12.01
C HIS A 14 42.87 16.81 13.10
N ARG A 15 42.42 17.73 13.95
CA ARG A 15 43.17 18.22 15.11
C ARG A 15 42.99 17.22 16.25
N CYS A 16 44.04 17.00 17.01
CA CYS A 16 44.00 16.15 18.20
C CYS A 16 43.15 16.85 19.27
N GLY A 17 42.09 16.20 19.74
CA GLY A 17 41.20 16.76 20.78
C GLY A 17 41.92 17.03 22.11
N ARG A 18 43.07 16.40 22.35
CA ARG A 18 43.84 16.56 23.59
C ARG A 18 44.85 17.72 23.56
N CYS A 19 45.48 18.00 22.42
CA CYS A 19 46.51 19.04 22.32
C CYS A 19 46.25 20.11 21.25
N GLY A 20 45.14 20.05 20.50
CA GLY A 20 44.73 21.04 19.50
C GLY A 20 45.59 21.09 18.22
N ASN A 21 46.74 20.43 18.21
CA ASN A 21 47.64 20.32 17.07
C ASN A 21 47.11 19.34 16.01
N ARG A 22 47.62 19.41 14.78
CA ARG A 22 47.30 18.39 13.76
C ARG A 22 47.68 17.01 14.27
N LEU A 23 46.81 16.02 14.05
CA LEU A 23 47.11 14.61 14.31
C LEU A 23 48.36 14.22 13.53
N SER A 24 49.41 13.84 14.27
CA SER A 24 50.74 13.50 13.76
C SER A 24 51.33 12.38 14.62
N GLU A 25 52.47 11.81 14.22
CA GLU A 25 53.18 10.82 15.05
C GLU A 25 53.49 11.32 16.46
N ALA A 26 53.72 12.63 16.64
CA ALA A 26 53.95 13.20 17.95
C ALA A 26 52.74 12.99 18.89
N CYS A 27 51.51 12.98 18.35
CA CYS A 27 50.31 12.66 19.12
C CYS A 27 50.27 11.17 19.51
N LYS A 28 50.76 10.28 18.64
CA LYS A 28 50.89 8.84 18.95
C LYS A 28 51.91 8.63 20.06
N ARG A 29 53.11 9.22 19.96
CA ARG A 29 54.18 9.11 20.96
C ARG A 29 53.81 9.69 22.33
N LYS A 30 52.97 10.74 22.35
CA LYS A 30 52.43 11.33 23.59
C LYS A 30 51.23 10.54 24.17
N GLY A 31 50.82 9.43 23.55
CA GLY A 31 49.68 8.63 24.02
C GLY A 31 48.32 9.33 23.88
N HIS A 32 48.18 10.26 22.94
CA HIS A 32 46.89 10.89 22.65
C HIS A 32 46.02 10.04 21.72
N MET A 33 46.62 9.07 21.05
CA MET A 33 45.94 8.07 20.24
C MET A 33 46.29 6.69 20.74
N VAL A 34 45.33 5.78 20.66
CA VAL A 34 45.49 4.37 20.99
C VAL A 34 45.34 3.54 19.71
N PRO A 35 46.08 2.42 19.57
CA PRO A 35 45.89 1.50 18.47
C PRO A 35 44.51 0.83 18.60
N CYS A 36 43.86 0.60 17.46
CA CYS A 36 42.62 -0.16 17.46
C CYS A 36 42.92 -1.64 17.78
N PRO A 37 42.13 -2.30 18.64
CA PRO A 37 42.33 -3.71 18.98
C PRO A 37 42.05 -4.66 17.81
N ILE A 38 41.26 -4.23 16.83
CA ILE A 38 40.86 -5.03 15.66
C ILE A 38 41.73 -4.70 14.45
N HIS A 39 41.96 -3.40 14.22
CA HIS A 39 42.70 -2.89 13.07
C HIS A 39 44.05 -2.36 13.54
N THR A 40 45.07 -3.23 13.63
CA THR A 40 46.38 -2.92 14.22
C THR A 40 47.09 -1.72 13.59
N ASP A 41 46.79 -1.43 12.32
CA ASP A 41 47.38 -0.31 11.57
C ASP A 41 46.67 1.02 11.84
N ALA A 42 45.46 0.97 12.41
CA ALA A 42 44.63 2.13 12.67
C ALA A 42 44.81 2.63 14.11
N HIS A 43 44.80 3.96 14.28
CA HIS A 43 44.86 4.61 15.58
C HIS A 43 43.65 5.52 15.73
N HIS A 44 43.12 5.61 16.95
CA HIS A 44 41.98 6.46 17.25
C HIS A 44 42.17 7.19 18.58
N VAL A 45 41.33 8.20 18.82
CA VAL A 45 41.31 8.91 20.09
C VAL A 45 40.66 8.02 21.15
N PRO A 46 41.14 8.00 22.41
CA PRO A 46 40.46 7.29 23.49
C PRO A 46 39.00 7.71 23.62
N GLY A 47 38.08 6.74 23.65
CA GLY A 47 36.63 6.97 23.70
C GLY A 47 35.95 7.03 22.34
N ASP A 48 36.70 7.17 21.25
CA ASP A 48 36.20 7.06 19.88
C ASP A 48 36.54 5.68 19.27
N GLU A 49 35.90 5.35 18.16
CA GLU A 49 36.24 4.19 17.32
C GLU A 49 37.26 4.55 16.24
N CYS A 50 37.99 3.54 15.74
CA CYS A 50 38.82 3.73 14.56
C CYS A 50 37.95 3.90 13.30
N VAL A 51 38.53 4.50 12.26
CA VAL A 51 37.81 4.81 11.01
C VAL A 51 37.21 3.55 10.40
N SER A 52 37.96 2.45 10.34
CA SER A 52 37.48 1.19 9.78
C SER A 52 36.31 0.60 10.57
N CYS A 53 36.40 0.54 11.90
CA CYS A 53 35.28 0.09 12.74
C CYS A 53 34.04 0.98 12.54
N LYS A 54 34.25 2.29 12.44
CA LYS A 54 33.17 3.25 12.24
C LYS A 54 32.52 3.10 10.87
N GLU A 55 33.30 2.85 9.82
CA GLU A 55 32.80 2.58 8.46
C GLU A 55 32.00 1.29 8.41
N THR A 56 32.47 0.22 9.06
CA THR A 56 31.73 -1.04 9.17
C THR A 56 30.39 -0.83 9.87
N ARG A 57 30.40 -0.17 11.04
CA ARG A 57 29.15 0.13 11.77
C ARG A 57 28.18 0.97 10.94
N HIS A 58 28.68 2.00 10.24
CA HIS A 58 27.83 2.79 9.35
C HIS A 58 27.33 2.00 8.14
N ALA A 59 28.09 1.03 7.64
CA ALA A 59 27.62 0.15 6.59
C ALA A 59 26.47 -0.74 7.10
N GLU A 60 26.63 -1.36 8.27
CA GLU A 60 25.60 -2.17 8.92
C GLU A 60 24.32 -1.36 9.20
N GLU A 61 24.46 -0.17 9.78
CA GLU A 61 23.32 0.72 10.07
C GLU A 61 22.57 1.13 8.78
N ARG A 62 23.29 1.34 7.67
CA ARG A 62 22.66 1.64 6.38
C ARG A 62 21.87 0.46 5.84
N VAL A 63 22.39 -0.77 5.97
CA VAL A 63 21.69 -1.98 5.54
C VAL A 63 20.43 -2.16 6.37
N GLU A 64 20.52 -2.12 7.70
CA GLU A 64 19.38 -2.27 8.60
C GLU A 64 18.30 -1.21 8.31
N ARG A 65 18.71 0.05 8.10
CA ARG A 65 17.77 1.12 7.76
C ARG A 65 17.08 0.87 6.42
N SER A 66 17.84 0.44 5.40
CA SER A 66 17.28 0.14 4.08
C SER A 66 16.30 -1.03 4.13
N GLU A 67 16.60 -2.08 4.90
CA GLU A 67 15.70 -3.23 5.07
C GLU A 67 14.41 -2.82 5.80
N ARG A 68 14.54 -1.99 6.83
CA ARG A 68 13.38 -1.48 7.58
C ARG A 68 12.51 -0.55 6.73
N GLU A 69 13.11 0.31 5.91
CA GLU A 69 12.39 1.16 4.96
C GLU A 69 11.70 0.34 3.88
N ALA A 70 12.36 -0.68 3.33
CA ALA A 70 11.77 -1.60 2.36
C ALA A 70 10.58 -2.37 2.95
N ALA A 71 10.68 -2.84 4.20
CA ALA A 71 9.57 -3.50 4.89
C ALA A 71 8.36 -2.57 5.08
N ARG A 72 8.59 -1.33 5.52
CA ARG A 72 7.52 -0.32 5.66
C ARG A 72 6.87 0.05 4.33
N GLU A 73 7.66 0.12 3.27
CA GLU A 73 7.18 0.37 1.91
C GLU A 73 6.28 -0.77 1.43
N ALA A 74 6.69 -2.03 1.67
CA ALA A 74 5.91 -3.20 1.31
C ALA A 74 4.56 -3.26 2.05
N GLU A 75 4.57 -2.96 3.36
CA GLU A 75 3.34 -2.88 4.17
C GLU A 75 2.38 -1.82 3.64
N ARG A 76 2.88 -0.62 3.34
CA ARG A 76 2.06 0.48 2.81
C ARG A 76 1.42 0.11 1.46
N ARG A 77 2.17 -0.57 0.58
CA ARG A 77 1.64 -1.05 -0.70
C ARG A 77 0.55 -2.11 -0.53
N ALA A 78 0.74 -3.04 0.41
CA ALA A 78 -0.26 -4.06 0.71
C ALA A 78 -1.55 -3.43 1.26
N GLU A 79 -1.44 -2.41 2.11
CA GLU A 79 -2.60 -1.67 2.62
C GLU A 79 -3.34 -0.90 1.51
N GLU A 80 -2.59 -0.22 0.62
CA GLU A 80 -3.17 0.50 -0.52
C GLU A 80 -3.89 -0.45 -1.49
N GLU A 81 -3.31 -1.61 -1.78
CA GLU A 81 -3.94 -2.64 -2.62
C GLU A 81 -5.24 -3.15 -2.01
N LYS A 82 -5.23 -3.46 -0.70
CA LYS A 82 -6.42 -3.90 0.03
C LYS A 82 -7.52 -2.84 0.03
N ALA A 83 -7.16 -1.58 0.26
CA ALA A 83 -8.11 -0.47 0.21
C ALA A 83 -8.73 -0.31 -1.19
N ARG A 84 -7.93 -0.49 -2.24
CA ARG A 84 -8.41 -0.45 -3.63
C ARG A 84 -9.38 -1.60 -3.95
N GLU A 85 -9.08 -2.82 -3.47
CA GLU A 85 -9.96 -3.96 -3.63
C GLU A 85 -11.30 -3.75 -2.90
N GLU A 86 -11.27 -3.22 -1.68
CA GLU A 86 -12.47 -2.92 -0.90
C GLU A 86 -13.36 -1.88 -1.58
N LEU A 87 -12.77 -0.82 -2.15
CA LEU A 87 -13.50 0.20 -2.90
C LEU A 87 -14.21 -0.39 -4.13
N LEU A 88 -13.50 -1.20 -4.92
CA LEU A 88 -14.08 -1.89 -6.08
C LEU A 88 -15.20 -2.85 -5.66
N GLY A 89 -15.00 -3.56 -4.55
CA GLY A 89 -16.02 -4.41 -3.92
C GLY A 89 -17.28 -3.61 -3.56
N ALA A 90 -17.11 -2.48 -2.88
CA ALA A 90 -18.21 -1.61 -2.45
C ALA A 90 -18.98 -1.01 -3.65
N GLU A 91 -18.29 -0.57 -4.70
CA GLU A 91 -18.94 -0.06 -5.92
C GLU A 91 -19.77 -1.14 -6.62
N SER A 92 -19.24 -2.37 -6.70
CA SER A 92 -19.98 -3.50 -7.28
C SER A 92 -21.27 -3.81 -6.52
N LEU A 93 -21.23 -3.73 -5.18
CA LEU A 93 -22.39 -3.95 -4.30
C LEU A 93 -23.42 -2.83 -4.44
N LYS A 94 -22.98 -1.57 -4.52
CA LYS A 94 -23.87 -0.41 -4.77
C LYS A 94 -24.63 -0.58 -6.08
N LYS A 95 -23.94 -0.94 -7.17
CA LYS A 95 -24.55 -1.16 -8.49
C LYS A 95 -25.55 -2.33 -8.50
N LYS A 96 -25.28 -3.40 -7.74
CA LYS A 96 -26.22 -4.52 -7.57
C LYS A 96 -27.48 -4.08 -6.81
N ARG A 97 -27.34 -3.32 -5.72
CA ARG A 97 -28.46 -2.78 -4.94
C ARG A 97 -29.35 -1.85 -5.77
N GLU A 98 -28.76 -0.95 -6.53
CA GLU A 98 -29.50 -0.03 -7.41
C GLU A 98 -30.31 -0.77 -8.47
N LYS A 99 -29.72 -1.79 -9.12
CA LYS A 99 -30.42 -2.66 -10.07
C LYS A 99 -31.57 -3.43 -9.42
N ALA A 100 -31.38 -3.92 -8.20
CA ALA A 100 -32.42 -4.63 -7.45
C ALA A 100 -33.60 -3.70 -7.10
N ALA A 101 -33.31 -2.49 -6.59
CA ALA A 101 -34.31 -1.48 -6.27
C ALA A 101 -35.09 -1.02 -7.51
N LYS A 102 -34.41 -0.83 -8.66
CA LYS A 102 -35.06 -0.52 -9.93
C LYS A 102 -36.02 -1.63 -10.38
N LYS A 103 -35.58 -2.90 -10.29
CA LYS A 103 -36.40 -4.05 -10.65
C LYS A 103 -37.63 -4.20 -9.73
N GLU A 104 -37.50 -3.87 -8.46
CA GLU A 104 -38.63 -3.84 -7.53
C GLU A 104 -39.64 -2.74 -7.88
N ARG A 105 -39.16 -1.51 -8.12
CA ARG A 105 -40.01 -0.38 -8.56
C ARG A 105 -40.77 -0.71 -9.85
N ASP A 106 -40.10 -1.33 -10.83
CA ASP A 106 -40.74 -1.76 -12.08
C ASP A 106 -41.80 -2.85 -11.86
N ARG A 107 -41.60 -3.75 -10.88
CA ARG A 107 -42.59 -4.78 -10.49
C ARG A 107 -43.79 -4.17 -9.77
N GLU A 108 -43.56 -3.21 -8.88
CA GLU A 108 -44.61 -2.50 -8.17
C GLU A 108 -45.48 -1.69 -9.13
N LYS A 109 -44.85 -0.94 -10.04
CA LYS A 109 -45.56 -0.21 -11.10
C LYS A 109 -46.46 -1.15 -11.92
N ARG A 110 -45.95 -2.32 -12.32
CA ARG A 110 -46.76 -3.33 -13.02
C ARG A 110 -47.94 -3.85 -12.18
N ARG A 111 -47.79 -4.00 -10.86
CA ARG A 111 -48.90 -4.38 -9.97
C ARG A 111 -49.96 -3.28 -9.92
N GLN A 112 -49.55 -2.04 -9.73
CA GLN A 112 -50.45 -0.88 -9.72
C GLN A 112 -51.16 -0.70 -11.06
N ASP A 113 -50.47 -0.90 -12.19
CA ASP A 113 -51.11 -0.87 -13.51
C ASP A 113 -52.19 -1.96 -13.62
N ILE A 114 -51.89 -3.21 -13.20
CA ILE A 114 -52.87 -4.31 -13.20
C ILE A 114 -54.10 -3.99 -12.33
N GLU A 115 -53.91 -3.42 -11.14
CA GLU A 115 -54.99 -3.03 -10.22
C GLU A 115 -55.78 -1.82 -10.74
N GLY A 116 -55.10 -0.79 -11.25
CA GLY A 116 -55.68 0.45 -11.73
C GLY A 116 -56.42 0.33 -13.06
N TYR A 117 -56.08 -0.66 -13.90
CA TYR A 117 -56.83 -0.94 -15.12
C TYR A 117 -58.22 -1.54 -14.89
N GLY A 118 -58.65 -1.77 -13.64
CA GLY A 118 -60.00 -2.20 -13.33
C GLY A 118 -60.44 -3.36 -14.22
N LEU A 119 -59.52 -4.28 -14.51
CA LEU A 119 -59.84 -5.52 -15.21
C LEU A 119 -60.55 -6.41 -14.21
N GLY A 120 -61.79 -6.02 -13.92
CA GLY A 120 -62.80 -6.87 -13.33
C GLY A 120 -62.78 -8.23 -14.00
N GLU A 121 -63.20 -9.23 -13.23
CA GLU A 121 -63.11 -10.67 -13.51
C GLU A 121 -63.51 -11.10 -14.94
N ASP A 122 -64.19 -10.24 -15.70
CA ASP A 122 -64.64 -10.46 -17.08
C ASP A 122 -63.53 -10.57 -18.13
N ARG A 123 -62.35 -9.96 -17.96
CA ARG A 123 -61.26 -10.10 -18.95
C ARG A 123 -60.41 -11.36 -18.73
N MET A 124 -60.33 -11.88 -17.50
CA MET A 124 -59.65 -13.16 -17.21
C MET A 124 -60.39 -14.39 -17.77
N LYS A 125 -61.73 -14.35 -17.87
CA LYS A 125 -62.52 -15.40 -18.52
C LYS A 125 -62.25 -15.51 -20.03
N LYS A 126 -61.83 -14.42 -20.68
CA LYS A 126 -61.56 -14.38 -22.13
C LYS A 126 -60.21 -15.01 -22.53
N VAL A 127 -59.20 -14.93 -21.66
CA VAL A 127 -57.86 -15.52 -21.93
C VAL A 127 -57.85 -17.04 -21.71
N LYS A 128 -58.56 -17.56 -20.69
CA LYS A 128 -58.74 -19.02 -20.49
C LYS A 128 -59.46 -19.71 -21.65
N LYS A 129 -60.34 -18.99 -22.36
CA LYS A 129 -61.05 -19.54 -23.53
C LYS A 129 -60.17 -19.68 -24.77
N LEU A 130 -59.05 -18.96 -24.83
CA LEU A 130 -58.09 -19.01 -25.96
C LEU A 130 -56.94 -20.01 -25.73
N SER A 131 -56.61 -20.37 -24.49
CA SER A 131 -55.63 -21.44 -24.19
C SER A 131 -56.18 -22.87 -24.36
N ALA A 132 -57.50 -23.02 -24.50
CA ALA A 132 -58.15 -24.31 -24.78
C ALA A 132 -58.15 -24.68 -26.27
N PHE A 133 -57.83 -23.74 -27.17
CA PHE A 133 -57.86 -23.94 -28.63
C PHE A 133 -56.48 -23.62 -29.26
N GLY A 134 -55.58 -24.61 -29.23
CA GLY A 134 -54.38 -24.63 -30.07
C GLY A 134 -53.07 -24.52 -29.27
N LYS A 135 -52.14 -25.47 -29.34
CA LYS A 135 -51.75 -26.31 -30.48
C LYS A 135 -51.19 -27.68 -30.04
N PRO A 136 -51.28 -28.70 -30.89
CA PRO A 136 -50.78 -30.04 -30.62
C PRO A 136 -49.25 -30.08 -30.50
N ARG A 137 -48.79 -30.92 -29.56
CA ARG A 137 -47.43 -31.45 -29.43
C ARG A 137 -46.97 -31.95 -30.80
N LYS A 138 -45.97 -31.30 -31.42
CA LYS A 138 -45.17 -31.98 -32.43
C LYS A 138 -44.14 -32.81 -31.68
N GLU A 139 -44.39 -34.11 -31.65
CA GLU A 139 -43.43 -35.13 -31.30
C GLU A 139 -42.17 -34.91 -32.13
N ARG A 140 -41.05 -34.67 -31.45
CA ARG A 140 -39.75 -34.64 -32.07
C ARG A 140 -39.19 -36.04 -31.92
N THR A 141 -39.34 -36.83 -32.98
CA THR A 141 -38.76 -38.17 -33.10
C THR A 141 -37.24 -38.08 -32.92
N LEU A 142 -36.73 -38.88 -31.97
CA LEU A 142 -35.31 -39.24 -31.89
C LEU A 142 -35.03 -40.21 -33.05
N SER A 143 -34.15 -39.86 -33.98
CA SER A 143 -33.46 -40.87 -34.79
C SER A 143 -32.08 -41.10 -34.20
N TYR A 144 -31.79 -42.38 -33.97
CA TYR A 144 -30.51 -42.92 -33.50
C TYR A 144 -29.36 -42.64 -34.47
#